data_AF-A0A4U8WCY6-F1
#
_entry.id   AF-A0A4U8WCY6-F1
#
_cell.length_a   1.000
_cell.length_b   1.000
_cell.length_c   1.000
_cell.angle_alpha   90.00
_cell.angle_beta   90.00
_cell.angle_gamma   90.00
#
_symmetry.space_group_name_H-M   'P 1'
#
loop_
_entity.id
_entity.type
_entity.pdbx_description
1 polymer ?
#
loop_
_entity_poly.entity_id
_entity_poly.type
_entity_poly.pdbx_seq_one_letter_code
_entity_poly.pdbx_strand_id
1 'polypeptide(L)'
;MVSDSNCVNVVQKVVEFLKKGKISKPLKSKGQKVELLEEVYGSKFTKIAEIGDLKGINGMQDGEVGIIYAYVNEMISGHVFNIAKKNGRLIMPDGQFGVLAKIGKYKYFEYLKIN
;
A
#
# COMPACT_ATOMS: atom_id res chain seq x y z
N MET A 1 7.24 -18.70 13.80
CA MET A 1 6.16 -18.28 12.89
C MET A 1 6.42 -16.83 12.50
N VAL A 2 6.68 -16.53 11.22
CA VAL A 2 6.69 -15.14 10.73
C VAL A 2 5.24 -14.69 10.77
N SER A 3 4.92 -13.61 11.47
CA SER A 3 3.53 -13.17 11.56
C SER A 3 3.06 -12.69 10.19
N ASP A 4 1.91 -13.20 9.74
CA ASP A 4 1.25 -12.83 8.49
C ASP A 4 0.57 -11.45 8.56
N SER A 5 0.95 -10.60 9.53
CA SER A 5 0.30 -9.32 9.81
C SER A 5 1.28 -8.14 9.85
N ASN A 6 2.49 -8.32 9.34
CA ASN A 6 3.55 -7.31 9.34
C ASN A 6 3.50 -6.33 8.14
N CYS A 7 2.34 -6.21 7.48
CA CYS A 7 2.15 -5.48 6.24
C CYS A 7 2.62 -4.01 6.31
N VAL A 8 2.41 -3.33 7.45
CA VAL A 8 2.88 -1.94 7.68
C VAL A 8 4.41 -1.82 7.57
N ASN A 9 5.16 -2.74 8.17
CA ASN A 9 6.64 -2.71 8.08
C ASN A 9 7.12 -3.12 6.68
N VAL A 10 6.40 -4.03 6.03
CA VAL A 10 6.73 -4.49 4.67
C VAL A 10 6.58 -3.35 3.67
N VAL A 11 5.47 -2.60 3.70
CA VAL A 11 5.26 -1.52 2.72
C VAL A 11 6.28 -0.40 2.86
N GLN A 12 6.79 -0.15 4.07
CA GLN A 12 7.89 0.79 4.29
C GLN A 12 9.19 0.34 3.59
N LYS A 13 9.51 -0.95 3.67
CA LYS A 13 10.71 -1.50 3.03
C LYS A 13 10.62 -1.54 1.51
N VAL A 14 9.45 -1.81 0.96
CA VAL A 14 9.24 -1.73 -0.50
C VAL A 14 9.40 -0.28 -0.98
N VAL A 15 8.88 0.72 -0.25
CA VAL A 15 9.08 2.14 -0.58
C VAL A 15 10.56 2.52 -0.52
N GLU A 16 11.26 2.09 0.53
CA GLU A 16 12.70 2.34 0.67
C GLU A 16 13.50 1.75 -0.51
N PHE A 17 13.16 0.53 -0.93
CA PHE A 17 13.75 -0.11 -2.09
C PHE A 17 13.44 0.66 -3.38
N LEU A 18 12.18 1.00 -3.64
CA LEU A 18 11.77 1.68 -4.87
C LEU A 18 12.37 3.08 -4.98
N LYS A 19 12.54 3.82 -3.87
CA LYS A 19 13.10 5.17 -3.86
C LYS A 19 14.63 5.22 -3.80
N LYS A 20 15.26 4.30 -3.05
CA LYS A 20 16.69 4.40 -2.70
C LYS A 20 17.53 3.21 -3.17
N GLY A 21 16.91 2.18 -3.75
CA GLY A 21 17.59 0.93 -4.15
C GLY A 21 18.09 0.09 -2.97
N LYS A 22 17.69 0.41 -1.72
CA LYS A 22 18.17 -0.28 -0.53
C LYS A 22 17.32 -1.51 -0.24
N ILE A 23 17.97 -2.68 -0.17
CA ILE A 23 17.33 -3.95 0.20
C ILE A 23 17.56 -4.18 1.68
N SER A 24 16.49 -4.27 2.48
CA SER A 24 16.55 -4.68 3.87
C SER A 24 15.29 -5.44 4.30
N LYS A 25 15.42 -6.33 5.28
CA LYS A 25 14.30 -7.15 5.76
C LYS A 25 13.38 -6.31 6.66
N PRO A 26 12.04 -6.42 6.52
CA PRO A 26 11.12 -5.77 7.43
C PRO A 26 11.20 -6.41 8.82
N LEU A 27 11.08 -5.59 9.86
CA LEU A 27 10.96 -6.08 11.24
C LEU A 27 9.68 -6.91 11.36
N LYS A 28 9.77 -8.06 12.04
CA LYS A 28 8.61 -8.90 12.31
C LYS A 28 7.71 -8.21 13.34
N SER A 29 6.42 -8.15 13.07
CA SER A 29 5.40 -7.55 13.93
C SER A 29 4.07 -8.29 13.78
N LYS A 30 3.20 -8.18 14.78
CA LYS A 30 1.77 -8.51 14.63
C LYS A 30 1.06 -7.40 13.83
N GLY A 31 -0.27 -7.51 13.68
CA GLY A 31 -1.08 -6.45 13.06
C GLY A 31 -0.80 -5.09 13.69
N GLN A 32 -0.62 -4.08 12.84
CA GLN A 32 -0.30 -2.72 13.22
C GLN A 32 -1.41 -1.77 12.75
N LYS A 33 -1.55 -0.66 13.47
CA LYS A 33 -2.38 0.49 13.07
C LYS A 33 -1.83 1.07 11.76
N VAL A 34 -2.70 1.30 10.79
CA VAL A 34 -2.33 1.81 9.46
C VAL A 34 -1.94 3.29 9.53
N GLU A 35 -2.46 4.00 10.53
CA GLU A 35 -2.21 5.41 10.84
C GLU A 35 -0.73 5.70 11.13
N LEU A 36 0.05 4.69 11.55
CA LEU A 36 1.50 4.82 11.69
C LEU A 36 2.18 5.19 10.36
N LEU A 37 1.60 4.81 9.22
CA LEU A 37 2.13 5.18 7.90
C LEU A 37 1.89 6.65 7.59
N GLU A 38 0.81 7.25 8.10
CA GLU A 38 0.56 8.68 7.93
C GLU A 38 1.63 9.51 8.64
N GLU A 39 2.00 9.11 9.86
CA GLU A 39 3.09 9.71 10.63
C GLU A 39 4.43 9.57 9.90
N VAL A 40 4.73 8.37 9.37
CA VAL A 40 6.00 8.09 8.68
C VAL A 40 6.16 8.90 7.40
N TYR A 41 5.08 9.13 6.64
CA TYR A 41 5.13 9.79 5.33
C TYR A 41 4.63 11.24 5.35
N GLY A 42 4.18 11.75 6.49
CA GLY A 42 3.67 13.11 6.64
C GLY A 42 2.49 13.42 5.71
N SER A 43 1.68 12.41 5.37
CA SER A 43 0.54 12.48 4.45
C SER A 43 -0.63 11.71 5.03
N LYS A 44 -1.85 11.97 4.56
CA LYS A 44 -3.05 11.26 5.04
C LYS A 44 -3.59 10.31 3.98
N PHE A 45 -4.23 9.24 4.44
CA PHE A 45 -5.03 8.37 3.58
C PHE A 45 -6.22 9.14 3.02
N THR A 46 -6.34 9.15 1.70
CA THR A 46 -7.51 9.66 1.00
C THR A 46 -8.51 8.54 0.81
N LYS A 47 -9.79 8.80 1.07
CA LYS A 47 -10.86 7.84 0.83
C LYS A 47 -11.08 7.67 -0.67
N ILE A 48 -11.01 6.44 -1.15
CA ILE A 48 -11.29 6.08 -2.54
C ILE A 48 -12.37 4.99 -2.54
N ALA A 49 -13.37 5.16 -3.39
CA ALA A 49 -14.43 4.17 -3.51
C ALA A 49 -13.96 2.99 -4.37
N GLU A 50 -13.25 3.25 -5.47
CA GLU A 50 -12.83 2.21 -6.42
C GLU A 50 -11.37 2.37 -6.88
N ILE A 51 -10.65 1.26 -7.10
CA ILE A 51 -9.29 1.28 -7.68
C ILE A 51 -9.26 1.96 -9.07
N GLY A 52 -10.40 1.99 -9.77
CA GLY A 52 -10.55 2.75 -11.03
C GLY A 52 -10.22 4.23 -10.88
N ASP A 53 -10.54 4.84 -9.74
CA ASP A 53 -10.31 6.26 -9.47
C ASP A 53 -8.81 6.60 -9.48
N LEU A 54 -7.96 5.67 -9.03
CA LEU A 54 -6.50 5.81 -9.08
C LEU A 54 -5.91 5.70 -10.49
N LYS A 55 -6.61 5.02 -11.40
CA LYS A 55 -6.19 4.92 -12.82
C LYS A 55 -6.51 6.20 -13.59
N GLY A 56 -7.57 6.90 -13.19
CA GLY A 56 -8.10 8.08 -13.87
C GLY A 56 -7.13 9.25 -13.95
N ILE A 57 -7.54 10.29 -14.69
CA ILE A 57 -6.73 11.50 -14.94
C ILE A 57 -6.40 12.26 -13.65
N ASN A 58 -7.31 12.22 -12.67
CA ASN A 58 -7.16 12.85 -11.36
C ASN A 58 -6.56 11.90 -10.30
N GLY A 59 -6.21 10.67 -10.71
CA GLY A 59 -5.62 9.65 -9.83
C GLY A 59 -4.10 9.78 -9.72
N MET A 60 -3.44 8.63 -9.62
CA MET A 60 -1.97 8.60 -9.59
C MET A 60 -1.38 9.13 -10.90
N GLN A 61 -0.24 9.79 -10.80
CA GLN A 61 0.57 10.21 -11.95
C GLN A 61 1.64 9.17 -12.27
N ASP A 62 2.05 9.07 -13.53
CA ASP A 62 3.10 8.12 -13.94
C ASP A 62 4.42 8.40 -13.19
N GLY A 63 5.03 7.35 -12.64
CA GLY A 63 6.21 7.43 -11.77
C GLY A 63 5.88 7.51 -10.28
N GLU A 64 4.62 7.78 -9.90
CA GLU A 64 4.24 7.83 -8.49
C GLU A 64 4.24 6.45 -7.84
N VAL A 65 4.63 6.43 -6.55
CA VAL A 65 4.55 5.30 -5.64
C VAL A 65 3.74 5.73 -4.43
N GLY A 66 2.85 4.86 -3.96
CA GLY A 66 2.08 5.07 -2.75
C GLY A 66 1.75 3.77 -2.04
N ILE A 67 0.82 3.85 -1.10
CA ILE A 67 0.34 2.72 -0.31
C ILE A 67 -1.19 2.68 -0.38
N ILE A 68 -1.73 1.46 -0.48
CA ILE A 68 -3.17 1.20 -0.42
C ILE A 68 -3.48 0.45 0.86
N TYR A 69 -4.50 0.92 1.58
CA TYR A 69 -5.20 0.15 2.58
C TYR A 69 -6.53 -0.35 2.00
N ALA A 70 -6.69 -1.66 1.88
CA ALA A 70 -7.86 -2.28 1.28
C ALA A 70 -8.63 -3.11 2.30
N TYR A 71 -9.95 -2.92 2.39
CA TYR A 71 -10.78 -3.60 3.39
C TYR A 71 -12.16 -3.97 2.81
N VAL A 72 -12.79 -4.97 3.44
CA VAL A 72 -14.11 -5.50 2.99
C VAL A 72 -15.26 -4.70 3.61
N ASN A 73 -15.10 -4.31 4.87
CA ASN A 73 -15.97 -3.42 5.62
C ASN A 73 -15.14 -2.76 6.74
N GLU A 74 -15.62 -1.65 7.30
CA GLU A 74 -14.89 -0.85 8.30
C GLU A 74 -14.67 -1.57 9.64
N MET A 75 -15.30 -2.73 9.87
CA MET A 75 -15.20 -3.51 11.10
C MET A 75 -14.15 -4.62 11.07
N ILE A 76 -13.66 -5.00 9.88
CA ILE A 76 -12.66 -6.07 9.71
C ILE A 76 -11.33 -5.46 9.31
N SER A 77 -10.25 -5.88 9.98
CA SER A 77 -8.88 -5.50 9.63
C SER A 77 -8.61 -5.73 8.14
N GLY A 78 -8.23 -4.67 7.43
CA GLY A 78 -7.88 -4.75 6.02
C GLY A 78 -6.46 -5.26 5.76
N HIS A 79 -6.01 -5.05 4.53
CA HIS A 79 -4.66 -5.36 4.07
C HIS A 79 -3.98 -4.11 3.53
N VAL A 80 -2.67 -4.00 3.73
CA VAL A 80 -1.88 -2.86 3.29
C VAL A 80 -0.82 -3.33 2.32
N PHE A 81 -0.76 -2.72 1.15
CA PHE A 81 0.22 -3.06 0.11
C PHE A 81 0.63 -1.82 -0.68
N ASN A 82 1.72 -1.92 -1.42
CA ASN A 82 2.22 -0.81 -2.22
C ASN A 82 1.47 -0.69 -3.54
N ILE A 83 1.47 0.51 -4.09
CA ILE A 83 1.00 0.78 -5.45
C ILE A 83 2.00 1.69 -6.17
N ALA A 84 2.20 1.46 -7.46
CA ALA A 84 2.98 2.33 -8.31
C ALA A 84 2.27 2.51 -9.65
N LYS A 85 2.37 3.70 -10.26
CA LYS A 85 1.90 3.92 -11.62
C LYS A 85 3.08 3.99 -12.57
N LYS A 86 3.07 3.16 -13.60
CA LYS A 86 4.15 3.10 -14.60
C LYS A 86 3.57 2.83 -15.98
N ASN A 87 3.89 3.68 -16.95
CA ASN A 87 3.43 3.59 -18.34
C ASN A 87 1.89 3.48 -18.42
N GLY A 88 1.19 4.32 -17.66
CA GLY A 88 -0.27 4.35 -17.56
C GLY A 88 -0.90 3.16 -16.81
N ARG A 89 -0.11 2.24 -16.26
CA ARG A 89 -0.60 1.04 -15.57
C ARG A 89 -0.36 1.12 -14.08
N LEU A 90 -1.36 0.74 -13.29
CA LEU A 90 -1.20 0.51 -11.86
C LEU A 90 -0.59 -0.86 -11.61
N ILE A 91 0.49 -0.89 -10.84
CA ILE A 91 1.20 -2.07 -10.38
C ILE A 91 1.02 -2.09 -8.87
N MET A 92 0.45 -3.17 -8.33
CA MET A 92 0.16 -3.30 -6.90
C MET A 92 0.98 -4.45 -6.31
N PRO A 93 2.27 -4.25 -6.03
CA PRO A 93 3.10 -5.29 -5.45
C PRO A 93 2.69 -5.53 -4.00
N ASP A 94 2.36 -6.78 -3.71
CA ASP A 94 2.18 -7.28 -2.36
C ASP A 94 3.55 -7.79 -1.86
N GLY A 95 4.29 -6.88 -1.21
CA GLY A 95 5.62 -7.16 -0.70
C GLY A 95 5.65 -8.25 0.37
N GLN A 96 4.51 -8.61 0.96
CA GLN A 96 4.44 -9.62 2.00
C GLN A 96 4.51 -11.03 1.39
N PHE A 97 3.88 -11.22 0.24
CA PHE A 97 3.81 -12.50 -0.47
C PHE A 97 4.71 -12.56 -1.71
N GLY A 98 5.34 -11.46 -2.10
CA GLY A 98 6.21 -11.39 -3.28
C GLY A 98 5.46 -11.52 -4.60
N VAL A 99 4.16 -11.22 -4.62
CA VAL A 99 3.27 -11.33 -5.78
C VAL A 99 2.49 -10.04 -5.99
N LEU A 100 1.65 -9.97 -7.03
CA LEU A 100 0.70 -8.86 -7.16
C LEU A 100 -0.49 -9.05 -6.21
N ALA A 101 -0.97 -7.95 -5.63
CA ALA A 101 -2.10 -7.95 -4.72
C ALA A 101 -3.38 -8.43 -5.42
N LYS A 102 -4.07 -9.40 -4.81
CA LYS A 102 -5.39 -9.87 -5.26
C LYS A 102 -6.47 -8.99 -4.65
N ILE A 103 -6.97 -8.01 -5.42
CA ILE A 103 -7.88 -6.99 -4.89
C ILE A 103 -9.37 -7.35 -4.91
N GLY A 104 -9.77 -8.40 -5.63
CA GLY A 104 -11.19 -8.67 -5.94
C GLY A 104 -12.12 -8.95 -4.74
N LYS A 105 -11.57 -9.20 -3.54
CA LYS A 105 -12.36 -9.39 -2.31
C LYS A 105 -12.62 -8.09 -1.54
N TYR A 106 -11.87 -7.03 -1.80
CA TYR A 106 -11.96 -5.76 -1.08
C TYR A 106 -12.99 -4.85 -1.75
N LYS A 107 -13.68 -4.05 -0.94
CA LYS A 107 -14.73 -3.13 -1.40
C LYS A 107 -14.34 -1.66 -1.25
N TYR A 108 -13.46 -1.37 -0.31
CA TYR A 108 -13.05 -0.01 0.02
C TYR A 108 -11.54 0.09 -0.04
N PHE A 109 -11.06 1.24 -0.51
CA PHE A 109 -9.65 1.49 -0.70
C PHE A 109 -9.31 2.87 -0.17
N GLU A 110 -8.26 2.94 0.62
CA GLU A 110 -7.69 4.20 1.06
C GLU A 110 -6.29 4.32 0.49
N TYR A 111 -5.96 5.49 -0.04
CA TYR A 111 -4.68 5.74 -0.70
C TYR A 111 -3.84 6.75 0.07
N LEU A 112 -2.61 6.36 0.38
CA LEU A 112 -1.60 7.25 0.93
C LEU A 112 -0.59 7.59 -0.15
N LYS A 113 -0.58 8.86 -0.56
CA LYS A 113 0.46 9.43 -1.41
C LYS A 113 1.77 9.54 -0.63
N ILE A 114 2.89 9.20 -1.26
CA ILE A 114 4.21 9.28 -0.66
C ILE A 114 5.05 10.30 -1.41
N ASN A 115 5.44 11.38 -0.73
CA ASN A 115 6.40 12.38 -1.22
C ASN A 115 7.81 11.79 -1.36
#